data_AF-A0A3E5EV28-F1
#
_entry.id   AF-A0A3E5EV28-F1
#
_cell.length_a   1.000
_cell.length_b   1.000
_cell.length_c   1.000
_cell.angle_alpha   90.00
_cell.angle_beta   90.00
_cell.angle_gamma   90.00
#
_symmetry.space_group_name_H-M   'P 1'
#
loop_
_entity.id
_entity.type
_entity.pdbx_description
1 polymer ?
#
loop_
_entity_poly.entity_id
_entity_poly.type
_entity_poly.pdbx_seq_one_letter_code
_entity_poly.pdbx_strand_id
1 'polypeptide(L)' 'METSDLKNTDIKEIAEVFVDKRYAGKAVGEMEETQQITIFLVLRDDLSVLPQKNTILKLNDIMIIREPDA' A
#
# COMPACT_ATOMS: atom_id res chain seq x y z
N MET A 1 -14.63 -22.55 19.34
CA MET A 1 -13.73 -22.79 18.20
C MET A 1 -13.78 -21.51 17.39
N GLU A 2 -12.84 -20.61 17.64
CA GLU A 2 -12.75 -19.31 16.97
C GLU A 2 -12.53 -19.58 15.48
N THR A 3 -13.59 -19.45 14.69
CA THR A 3 -13.46 -19.43 13.23
C THR A 3 -12.80 -18.11 12.91
N SER A 4 -11.48 -18.14 12.71
CA SER A 4 -10.70 -16.99 12.29
C SER A 4 -11.44 -16.19 11.22
N ASP A 5 -11.77 -14.94 11.52
CA ASP A 5 -12.41 -13.96 10.61
C ASP A 5 -11.60 -13.68 9.32
N LEU A 6 -10.46 -14.36 9.15
CA LEU A 6 -9.65 -14.41 7.94
C LEU A 6 -10.41 -14.80 6.67
N LYS A 7 -11.57 -15.46 6.78
CA LYS A 7 -12.38 -15.84 5.61
C LYS A 7 -13.36 -14.77 5.15
N ASN A 8 -13.56 -13.70 5.93
CA ASN A 8 -14.58 -12.68 5.64
C ASN A 8 -14.02 -11.28 5.40
N THR A 9 -12.71 -11.11 5.38
CA THR A 9 -12.10 -9.88 4.85
C THR A 9 -12.08 -9.99 3.33
N ASP A 10 -12.98 -9.25 2.68
CA ASP A 10 -13.01 -9.06 1.24
C ASP A 10 -11.65 -8.52 0.76
N ILE A 11 -10.76 -9.42 0.32
CA ILE A 11 -9.50 -9.14 -0.41
C ILE A 11 -9.78 -8.38 -1.74
N LYS A 12 -11.05 -8.15 -2.08
CA LYS A 12 -11.56 -7.75 -3.40
C LYS A 12 -11.01 -6.43 -3.96
N GLU A 13 -10.42 -5.57 -3.12
CA GLU A 13 -9.99 -4.22 -3.51
C GLU A 13 -8.49 -3.98 -3.29
N ILE A 14 -7.67 -5.04 -3.25
CA ILE A 14 -6.21 -4.91 -3.21
C ILE A 14 -5.67 -4.73 -4.64
N ALA A 15 -4.85 -3.71 -4.86
CA ALA A 15 -4.18 -3.45 -6.13
C ALA A 15 -2.66 -3.28 -5.97
N GLU A 16 -1.93 -3.60 -7.03
CA GLU A 16 -0.50 -3.35 -7.14
C GLU A 16 -0.27 -2.12 -8.02
N VAL A 17 0.48 -1.14 -7.52
CA VAL A 17 0.74 0.12 -8.22
C VAL A 17 2.24 0.41 -8.27
N PHE A 18 2.77 0.55 -9.49
CA PHE A 18 4.15 0.95 -9.70
C PHE A 18 4.37 2.43 -9.36
N VAL A 19 5.40 2.72 -8.57
CA VAL A 19 5.83 4.07 -8.25
C VAL A 19 6.63 4.63 -9.42
N ASP A 20 5.99 5.55 -10.15
CA ASP A 20 6.64 6.35 -11.20
C ASP A 20 7.23 7.66 -10.65
N LYS A 21 7.67 8.54 -11.54
CA LYS A 21 8.26 9.84 -11.18
C LYS A 21 7.29 10.79 -10.47
N ARG A 22 5.97 10.60 -10.59
CA ARG A 22 4.96 11.45 -9.94
C ARG A 22 4.87 11.15 -8.44
N TYR A 23 5.08 9.89 -8.09
CA TYR A 23 4.93 9.38 -6.73
C TYR A 23 6.27 9.22 -6.00
N ALA A 24 7.37 9.01 -6.73
CA ALA A 24 8.70 8.92 -6.16
C ALA A 24 9.07 10.21 -5.38
N GLY A 25 9.64 10.03 -4.18
CA GLY A 25 10.02 11.11 -3.28
C GLY A 25 8.92 11.57 -2.32
N LYS A 26 7.66 11.14 -2.53
CA LYS A 26 6.57 11.41 -1.58
C LYS A 26 6.62 10.46 -0.39
N ALA A 27 6.13 10.94 0.75
CA ALA A 27 5.94 10.11 1.93
C ALA A 27 4.65 9.29 1.80
N VAL A 28 4.64 8.07 2.34
CA VAL A 28 3.46 7.19 2.34
C VAL A 28 2.25 7.88 2.96
N GLY A 29 2.42 8.61 4.08
CA GLY A 29 1.32 9.33 4.72
C GLY A 29 0.67 10.39 3.81
N GLU A 30 1.48 11.15 3.07
CA GLU A 30 0.99 12.13 2.09
C GLU A 30 0.18 11.45 0.98
N MET A 31 0.64 10.30 0.51
CA MET A 31 -0.01 9.53 -0.55
C MET A 31 -1.35 8.95 -0.12
N GLU A 32 -1.40 8.33 1.06
CA GLU A 32 -2.61 7.77 1.64
C GLU A 32 -3.68 8.84 1.87
N GLU A 33 -3.28 10.01 2.38
CA GLU A 33 -4.19 11.14 2.61
C GLU A 33 -4.71 11.73 1.29
N THR A 34 -3.82 11.96 0.31
CA THR A 34 -4.19 12.63 -0.95
C THR A 34 -5.04 11.74 -1.85
N GLN A 35 -4.74 10.44 -1.90
CA GLN A 35 -5.43 9.48 -2.77
C GLN A 35 -6.58 8.77 -2.05
N GLN A 36 -6.74 8.97 -0.74
CA GLN A 36 -7.71 8.27 0.11
C GLN A 36 -7.58 6.75 0.03
N ILE A 37 -6.33 6.26 -0.02
CA ILE A 37 -6.00 4.82 -0.07
C ILE A 37 -5.22 4.41 1.18
N THR A 38 -5.09 3.11 1.42
CA THR A 38 -4.14 2.56 2.41
C THR A 38 -3.03 1.80 1.69
N ILE A 39 -1.76 2.09 2.00
CA ILE A 39 -0.58 1.38 1.47
C ILE A 39 -0.14 0.35 2.51
N PHE A 40 -0.43 -0.93 2.25
CA PHE A 40 -0.11 -2.03 3.17
C PHE A 40 1.34 -2.47 3.11
N LEU A 41 1.93 -2.47 1.91
CA LEU A 41 3.26 -2.98 1.67
C LEU A 41 3.93 -2.21 0.53
N VAL A 42 5.25 -2.06 0.62
CA VAL A 42 6.09 -1.61 -0.49
C VAL A 42 7.05 -2.73 -0.84
N LEU A 43 7.00 -3.23 -2.08
CA LEU A 43 8.00 -4.14 -2.62
C LEU A 43 9.14 -3.31 -3.22
N ARG A 44 10.35 -3.50 -2.70
CA ARG A 44 11.56 -2.75 -3.09
C ARG A 44 12.77 -3.66 -3.08
N ASP A 45 13.50 -3.72 -4.19
CA ASP A 45 14.76 -4.48 -4.29
C ASP A 45 14.59 -5.95 -3.79
N ASP A 46 13.51 -6.61 -4.22
CA ASP A 46 13.11 -7.97 -3.80
C ASP A 46 12.73 -8.14 -2.31
N LEU A 47 12.56 -7.03 -1.58
CA LEU A 47 12.14 -7.02 -0.18
C LEU A 47 10.71 -6.50 0.00
N SER A 48 10.01 -7.11 0.96
CA SER A 48 8.73 -6.62 1.47
C SER A 48 8.97 -5.64 2.61
N VAL A 49 8.71 -4.35 2.36
CA VAL A 49 8.87 -3.26 3.34
C VAL A 49 7.50 -2.91 3.91
N LEU A 50 7.35 -3.02 5.23
CA LEU A 50 6.18 -2.51 5.95
C LEU A 50 6.32 -0.98 6.09
N PRO A 51 5.51 -0.17 5.37
CA PRO A 51 5.70 1.27 5.39
C PRO A 51 5.22 1.90 6.70
N GLN A 52 5.87 2.99 7.06
CA GLN A 52 5.44 3.96 8.06
C GLN A 52 5.02 5.25 7.36
N LYS A 53 4.28 6.14 8.03
CA LYS A 53 3.83 7.41 7.42
C LYS A 53 4.96 8.25 6.83
N ASN A 54 6.16 8.19 7.40
CA ASN A 54 7.36 8.88 6.92
C ASN A 54 8.20 8.07 5.91
N THR A 55 7.76 6.87 5.51
CA THR A 55 8.46 6.08 4.49
C THR A 55 8.40 6.80 3.17
N ILE A 56 9.57 7.07 2.58
CA ILE A 56 9.67 7.73 1.28
C ILE A 56 9.61 6.68 0.19
N LEU A 57 8.68 6.85 -0.75
CA LEU A 57 8.54 6.03 -1.94
C LEU A 57 9.69 6.30 -2.92
N LYS A 58 10.23 5.26 -3.53
CA LYS A 58 11.31 5.33 -4.51
C LYS A 58 10.79 4.91 -5.88
N LEU A 59 11.43 5.44 -6.92
CA LEU A 59 11.17 5.03 -8.29
C LEU A 59 11.30 3.49 -8.41
N ASN A 60 10.34 2.86 -9.07
CA ASN A 60 10.22 1.41 -9.26
C ASN A 60 9.82 0.59 -8.03
N ASP A 61 9.50 1.22 -6.90
CA ASP A 61 8.75 0.53 -5.86
C ASP A 61 7.41 0.01 -6.41
N ILE A 62 6.91 -1.08 -5.86
CA ILE A 62 5.52 -1.53 -6.07
C ILE A 62 4.77 -1.35 -4.75
N MET A 63 3.72 -0.55 -4.77
CA MET A 63 2.82 -0.37 -3.63
C MET A 63 1.70 -1.40 -3.70
N ILE A 64 1.47 -2.10 -2.60
CA ILE A 64 0.26 -2.90 -2.39
C ILE A 64 -0.74 -2.01 -1.66
N ILE A 65 -1.79 -1.62 -2.36
CA ILE A 65 -2.78 -0.66 -1.86
C ILE A 65 -4.14 -1.32 -1.67
N ARG A 66 -4.97 -0.70 -0.84
CA ARG A 66 -6.40 -1.01 -0.76
C ARG A 66 -7.19 0.28 -0.91
N GLU A 67 -8.19 0.25 -1.77
CA GLU A 67 -9.21 1.29 -1.83
C GLU A 67 -10.19 1.09 -0.65
N PRO A 68 -10.76 2.16 -0.09
CA PRO A 68 -11.79 2.04 0.94
C PRO A 68 -13.06 1.46 0.32
N ASP A 69 -13.70 0.53 1.04
CA ASP A 69 -14.97 -0.08 0.62
C ASP A 69 -16.00 1.06 0.35
N ALA A 70 -16.53 1.11 -0.89
CA ALA A 70 -17.43 2.16 -1.38
C ALA A 70 -18.83 2.15 -0.74
#